data_AF-A0A0Q9KIK1-F1
#
_entry.id   AF-A0A0Q9KIK1-F1
#
_cell.length_a   1.000
_cell.length_b   1.000
_cell.length_c   1.000
_cell.angle_alpha   90.00
_cell.angle_beta   90.00
_cell.angle_gamma   90.00
#
_symmetry.space_group_name_H-M   'P 1'
#
loop_
_entity.id
_entity.type
_entity.pdbx_description
1 polymer ?
#
loop_
_entity_poly.entity_id
_entity_poly.type
_entity_poly.pdbx_seq_one_letter_code
_entity_poly.pdbx_strand_id
1 'polypeptide(L)'
;MTDLVSSTCLVWRLQGQVWSDSGRARGLDTDQPTHLTWWDLRSGMRVERVDRVLVCENPSVLEAIATAGIEVAVICTSGRANLVTGQVLSHVAESRSPMTTHGDFDWPGLAMTADALDRYGAKPWLMSAKDYERVPGSLLLKGSPVESLWDPELAAAMRQRGVAVHEGGGAGQDHRRPRVSIEAFGAGG
;
A
#
# COMPACT_ATOMS: atom_id res chain seq x y z
N MET A 1 -27.71 6.09 3.17
CA MET A 1 -27.55 5.23 1.97
C MET A 1 -26.06 5.12 1.71
N THR A 2 -25.47 3.95 1.88
CA THR A 2 -24.03 3.74 1.64
C THR A 2 -23.84 3.52 0.15
N ASP A 3 -23.00 4.34 -0.48
CA ASP A 3 -22.54 4.10 -1.84
C ASP A 3 -21.74 2.78 -1.89
N LEU A 4 -22.16 1.85 -2.75
CA LEU A 4 -21.62 0.50 -2.80
C LEU A 4 -20.54 0.31 -3.87
N VAL A 5 -20.40 1.26 -4.81
CA VAL A 5 -19.62 1.04 -6.04
C VAL A 5 -18.61 2.13 -6.37
N SER A 6 -18.77 3.37 -5.90
CA SER A 6 -17.79 4.41 -6.25
C SER A 6 -16.52 4.35 -5.39
N SER A 7 -16.64 3.88 -4.14
CA SER A 7 -15.47 3.59 -3.31
C SER A 7 -14.89 2.24 -3.68
N THR A 8 -13.58 2.20 -3.96
CA THR A 8 -12.91 0.98 -4.37
C THR A 8 -11.58 0.76 -3.64
N CYS A 9 -11.10 -0.48 -3.66
CA CYS A 9 -9.76 -0.87 -3.27
C CYS A 9 -9.09 -1.54 -4.47
N LEU A 10 -7.93 -1.01 -4.89
CA LEU A 10 -7.20 -1.58 -6.02
C LEU A 10 -6.29 -2.71 -5.52
N VAL A 11 -6.37 -3.87 -6.16
CA VAL A 11 -5.58 -5.06 -5.80
C VAL A 11 -4.90 -5.69 -7.02
N TRP A 12 -3.80 -6.39 -6.78
CA TRP A 12 -3.05 -7.16 -7.77
C TRP A 12 -2.63 -8.51 -7.16
N ARG A 13 -2.82 -9.61 -7.89
CA ARG A 13 -2.41 -10.98 -7.49
C ARG A 13 -2.81 -11.39 -6.07
N LEU A 14 -3.94 -10.87 -5.58
CA LEU A 14 -4.46 -11.21 -4.26
C LEU A 14 -5.16 -12.56 -4.35
N GLN A 15 -4.69 -13.56 -3.60
CA GLN A 15 -5.33 -14.87 -3.61
C GLN A 15 -6.65 -14.84 -2.84
N GLY A 16 -7.72 -15.31 -3.47
CA GLY A 16 -9.06 -15.25 -2.91
C GLY A 16 -10.16 -15.28 -3.95
N GLN A 17 -11.39 -15.22 -3.47
CA GLN A 17 -12.58 -15.31 -4.31
C GLN A 17 -13.69 -14.38 -3.80
N VAL A 18 -14.48 -13.85 -4.72
CA VAL A 18 -15.76 -13.18 -4.46
C VAL A 18 -16.87 -14.08 -4.96
N TRP A 19 -17.89 -14.30 -4.13
CA TRP A 19 -19.07 -15.07 -4.50
C TRP A 19 -20.21 -14.13 -4.90
N SER A 20 -21.07 -14.58 -5.80
CA SER A 20 -22.36 -13.93 -6.07
C SER A 20 -23.49 -14.63 -5.33
N ASP A 21 -24.63 -13.96 -5.17
CA ASP A 21 -25.86 -14.56 -4.64
C ASP A 21 -26.33 -15.77 -5.47
N SER A 22 -25.93 -15.85 -6.74
CA SER A 22 -26.18 -16.98 -7.64
C SER A 22 -25.19 -18.14 -7.49
N GLY A 23 -24.26 -18.07 -6.53
CA GLY A 23 -23.27 -19.11 -6.25
C GLY A 23 -22.11 -19.17 -7.24
N ARG A 24 -21.91 -18.16 -8.09
CA ARG A 24 -20.74 -18.08 -8.98
C ARG A 24 -19.57 -17.45 -8.23
N ALA A 25 -18.38 -18.01 -8.40
CA ALA A 25 -17.15 -17.46 -7.85
C ALA A 25 -16.35 -16.70 -8.92
N ARG A 26 -15.78 -15.57 -8.52
CA ARG A 26 -14.79 -14.80 -9.28
C ARG A 26 -13.48 -14.79 -8.48
N GLY A 27 -12.40 -15.29 -9.08
CA GLY A 27 -11.06 -15.21 -8.48
C GLY A 27 -10.56 -13.76 -8.37
N LEU A 28 -9.77 -13.50 -7.33
CA LEU A 28 -9.09 -12.23 -7.12
C LEU A 28 -7.65 -12.22 -7.66
N ASP A 29 -7.06 -13.40 -7.86
CA ASP A 29 -5.76 -13.56 -8.49
C ASP A 29 -5.88 -13.43 -10.01
N THR A 30 -5.74 -12.20 -10.48
CA THR A 30 -5.88 -11.84 -11.89
C THR A 30 -4.57 -11.31 -12.45
N ASP A 31 -4.41 -11.46 -13.77
CA ASP A 31 -3.32 -10.86 -14.56
C ASP A 31 -3.54 -9.36 -14.85
N GLN A 32 -4.57 -8.76 -14.26
CA GLN A 32 -4.94 -7.36 -14.39
C GLN A 32 -5.20 -6.73 -13.02
N PRO A 33 -4.92 -5.42 -12.82
CA PRO A 33 -5.32 -4.70 -11.62
C PRO A 33 -6.83 -4.74 -11.46
N THR A 34 -7.31 -5.12 -10.28
CA THR A 34 -8.74 -5.29 -10.00
C THR A 34 -9.20 -4.29 -8.95
N HIS A 35 -10.28 -3.56 -9.24
CA HIS A 35 -10.97 -2.75 -8.24
C HIS A 35 -12.00 -3.61 -7.51
N LEU A 36 -11.85 -3.74 -6.19
CA LEU A 36 -12.86 -4.29 -5.29
C LEU A 36 -13.77 -3.16 -4.80
N THR A 37 -15.05 -3.45 -4.70
CA THR A 37 -16.09 -2.50 -4.26
C THR A 37 -16.71 -2.96 -2.94
N TRP A 38 -17.59 -2.13 -2.36
CA TRP A 38 -18.39 -2.59 -1.23
C TRP A 38 -19.34 -3.73 -1.64
N TRP A 39 -19.71 -3.81 -2.92
CA TRP A 39 -20.51 -4.92 -3.42
C TRP A 39 -19.78 -6.27 -3.34
N ASP A 40 -18.48 -6.30 -3.65
CA ASP A 40 -17.69 -7.54 -3.59
C ASP A 40 -17.59 -8.07 -2.16
N LEU A 41 -17.27 -7.20 -1.21
CA LEU A 41 -17.11 -7.58 0.20
C LEU A 41 -18.43 -8.09 0.81
N ARG A 42 -19.57 -7.43 0.55
CA ARG A 42 -20.88 -7.89 1.05
C ARG A 42 -21.32 -9.24 0.47
N SER A 43 -20.81 -9.60 -0.70
CA SER A 43 -21.20 -10.82 -1.41
C SER A 43 -20.39 -12.04 -0.96
N GLY A 44 -19.63 -11.94 0.13
CA GLY A 44 -18.90 -13.05 0.73
C GLY A 44 -17.48 -13.21 0.18
N MET A 45 -16.79 -12.09 -0.04
CA MET A 45 -15.36 -12.11 -0.37
C MET A 45 -14.57 -12.91 0.67
N ARG A 46 -13.64 -13.74 0.19
CA ARG A 46 -12.68 -14.47 1.02
C ARG A 46 -11.28 -14.27 0.47
N VAL A 47 -10.35 -13.93 1.35
CA VAL A 47 -8.92 -13.84 1.04
C VAL A 47 -8.26 -15.11 1.55
N GLU A 48 -7.44 -15.73 0.71
CA GLU A 48 -6.61 -16.87 1.10
C GLU A 48 -5.29 -16.39 1.72
N ARG A 49 -4.61 -17.28 2.45
CA ARG A 49 -3.30 -16.95 2.99
C ARG A 49 -2.27 -16.92 1.85
N VAL A 50 -1.48 -15.86 1.79
CA VAL A 50 -0.31 -15.74 0.91
C VAL A 50 0.97 -15.49 1.71
N ASP A 51 2.11 -15.68 1.06
CA ASP A 51 3.43 -15.51 1.68
C ASP A 51 3.72 -14.04 2.02
N ARG A 52 3.22 -13.11 1.19
CA ARG A 52 3.37 -11.67 1.40
C ARG A 52 2.31 -10.86 0.68
N VAL A 53 1.86 -9.79 1.33
CA VAL A 53 1.09 -8.70 0.73
C VAL A 53 1.83 -7.38 0.90
N LEU A 54 2.01 -6.65 -0.18
CA LEU A 54 2.53 -5.28 -0.19
C LEU A 54 1.36 -4.30 -0.10
N VAL A 55 1.47 -3.31 0.77
CA VAL A 55 0.50 -2.21 0.89
C VAL A 55 1.20 -0.92 0.46
N CYS A 56 0.71 -0.29 -0.61
CA CYS A 56 1.23 0.97 -1.13
C CYS A 56 0.14 2.04 -1.22
N GLU A 57 0.52 3.30 -1.24
CA GLU A 57 -0.43 4.41 -1.33
C GLU A 57 -0.76 4.77 -2.78
N ASN A 58 0.24 4.77 -3.65
CA ASN A 58 0.21 5.29 -4.99
C ASN A 58 -0.01 4.16 -6.00
N PRO A 59 -1.04 4.25 -6.86
CA PRO A 59 -1.26 3.27 -7.93
C PRO A 59 -0.06 3.05 -8.84
N SER A 60 0.82 4.05 -9.01
CA SER A 60 2.03 3.90 -9.83
C SER A 60 3.00 2.84 -9.30
N VAL A 61 3.01 2.57 -7.99
CA VAL A 61 3.82 1.49 -7.40
C VAL A 61 3.27 0.13 -7.81
N LEU A 62 1.96 -0.05 -7.76
CA LEU A 62 1.30 -1.28 -8.24
C LEU A 62 1.55 -1.48 -9.74
N GLU A 63 1.39 -0.43 -10.55
CA GLU A 63 1.69 -0.48 -11.99
C GLU A 63 3.12 -0.92 -12.27
N ALA A 64 4.06 -0.40 -11.48
CA ALA A 64 5.47 -0.72 -11.63
C ALA A 64 5.80 -2.16 -11.22
N ILE A 65 5.19 -2.68 -10.14
CA ILE A 65 5.28 -4.08 -9.72
C ILE A 65 4.71 -5.00 -10.81
N ALA A 66 3.52 -4.68 -11.33
CA ALA A 66 2.86 -5.44 -12.38
C ALA A 66 3.70 -5.46 -13.68
N THR A 67 4.24 -4.31 -14.08
CA THR A 67 5.09 -4.18 -15.28
C THR A 67 6.44 -4.90 -15.13
N ALA A 68 7.00 -4.92 -13.92
CA ALA A 68 8.24 -5.64 -13.63
C ALA A 68 8.05 -7.16 -13.57
N GLY A 69 6.81 -7.67 -13.58
CA GLY A 69 6.52 -9.09 -13.47
C GLY A 69 6.88 -9.68 -12.10
N ILE A 70 6.85 -8.86 -11.04
CA ILE A 70 7.08 -9.36 -9.69
C ILE A 70 5.82 -10.06 -9.20
N GLU A 71 5.96 -11.34 -8.89
CA GLU A 71 4.90 -12.21 -8.39
C GLU A 71 4.68 -11.98 -6.89
N VAL A 72 3.96 -10.91 -6.56
CA VAL A 72 3.59 -10.54 -5.19
C VAL A 72 2.19 -9.95 -5.15
N ALA A 73 1.43 -10.24 -4.10
CA ALA A 73 0.13 -9.62 -3.88
C ALA A 73 0.30 -8.16 -3.47
N VAL A 74 -0.48 -7.26 -4.06
CA VAL A 74 -0.46 -5.82 -3.74
C VAL A 74 -1.86 -5.34 -3.41
N ILE A 75 -1.97 -4.51 -2.37
CA ILE A 75 -3.14 -3.70 -2.05
C ILE A 75 -2.73 -2.24 -2.15
N CYS A 76 -3.36 -1.50 -3.04
CA CYS A 76 -3.15 -0.06 -3.15
C CYS A 76 -4.28 0.70 -2.47
N THR A 77 -3.93 1.60 -1.55
CA THR A 77 -4.91 2.40 -0.79
C THR A 77 -5.39 3.63 -1.56
N SER A 78 -4.69 4.04 -2.63
CA SER A 78 -4.99 5.20 -3.47
C SER A 78 -5.15 6.48 -2.64
N GLY A 79 -4.17 6.74 -1.77
CA GLY A 79 -4.27 7.75 -0.71
C GLY A 79 -4.76 7.15 0.60
N ARG A 80 -5.45 7.95 1.43
CA ARG A 80 -5.96 7.52 2.74
C ARG A 80 -6.95 6.36 2.57
N ALA A 81 -6.72 5.26 3.28
CA ALA A 81 -7.55 4.06 3.20
C ALA A 81 -9.04 4.38 3.45
N ASN A 82 -9.87 4.11 2.45
CA ASN A 82 -11.32 4.21 2.57
C ASN A 82 -11.91 2.96 3.25
N LEU A 83 -13.23 2.94 3.47
CA LEU A 83 -13.88 1.81 4.15
C LEU A 83 -13.70 0.47 3.42
N VAL A 84 -13.73 0.46 2.08
CA VAL A 84 -13.53 -0.75 1.29
C VAL A 84 -12.09 -1.25 1.46
N THR A 85 -11.10 -0.35 1.32
CA THR A 85 -9.68 -0.69 1.54
C THR A 85 -9.43 -1.22 2.94
N GLY A 86 -9.98 -0.57 3.97
CA GLY A 86 -9.82 -1.04 5.35
C GLY A 86 -10.40 -2.44 5.57
N GLN A 87 -11.53 -2.76 4.96
CA GLN A 87 -12.14 -4.10 5.05
C GLN A 87 -11.34 -5.16 4.29
N VAL A 88 -10.79 -4.81 3.12
CA VAL A 88 -9.87 -5.72 2.40
C VAL A 88 -8.63 -6.00 3.26
N LEU A 89 -8.01 -4.97 3.85
CA LEU A 89 -6.86 -5.12 4.75
C LEU A 89 -7.19 -5.97 5.98
N SER A 90 -8.37 -5.80 6.58
CA SER A 90 -8.85 -6.67 7.67
C SER A 90 -8.94 -8.13 7.24
N HIS A 91 -9.51 -8.43 6.07
CA HIS A 91 -9.58 -9.82 5.59
C HIS A 91 -8.21 -10.43 5.32
N VAL A 92 -7.23 -9.63 4.87
CA VAL A 92 -5.84 -10.08 4.73
C VAL A 92 -5.19 -10.35 6.10
N ALA A 93 -5.43 -9.48 7.10
CA ALA A 93 -4.97 -9.69 8.47
C ALA A 93 -5.58 -10.97 9.07
N GLU A 94 -6.86 -11.23 8.83
CA GLU A 94 -7.59 -12.42 9.26
C GLU A 94 -7.05 -13.71 8.60
N SER A 95 -6.65 -13.64 7.33
CA SER A 95 -5.95 -14.75 6.64
C SER A 95 -4.51 -14.95 7.15
N ARG A 96 -4.05 -14.05 8.04
CA ARG A 96 -2.73 -14.00 8.65
C ARG A 96 -1.61 -13.78 7.65
N SER A 97 -1.91 -13.31 6.44
CA SER A 97 -0.89 -13.06 5.42
C SER A 97 0.04 -11.94 5.90
N PRO A 98 1.37 -12.12 5.85
CA PRO A 98 2.30 -11.07 6.24
C PRO A 98 2.13 -9.84 5.37
N MET A 99 1.85 -8.70 6.00
CA MET A 99 1.74 -7.40 5.32
C MET A 99 2.98 -6.56 5.56
N THR A 100 3.49 -5.98 4.48
CA THR A 100 4.51 -4.93 4.55
C THR A 100 3.98 -3.69 3.85
N THR A 101 4.16 -2.53 4.47
CA THR A 101 3.69 -1.26 3.95
C THR A 101 4.86 -0.33 3.68
N HIS A 102 4.77 0.39 2.57
CA HIS A 102 5.59 1.53 2.27
C HIS A 102 4.64 2.70 2.00
N GLY A 103 5.01 3.89 2.46
CA GLY A 103 4.28 5.12 2.20
C GLY A 103 5.26 6.25 1.91
N ASP A 104 4.70 7.41 1.58
CA ASP A 104 5.50 8.62 1.38
C ASP A 104 6.23 9.03 2.67
N PHE A 105 7.43 9.58 2.52
CA PHE A 105 8.10 10.29 3.61
C PHE A 105 7.56 11.72 3.69
N ASP A 106 6.32 11.84 4.14
CA ASP A 106 5.69 13.06 4.60
C ASP A 106 4.82 12.79 5.84
N TRP A 107 4.21 13.82 6.43
CA TRP A 107 3.43 13.62 7.65
C TRP A 107 2.17 12.77 7.45
N PRO A 108 1.37 12.96 6.37
CA PRO A 108 0.29 12.04 6.03
C PRO A 108 0.73 10.58 5.83
N GLY A 109 1.82 10.34 5.10
CA GLY A 109 2.37 9.01 4.81
C GLY A 109 2.86 8.30 6.07
N LEU A 110 3.50 9.02 6.99
CA LEU A 110 3.84 8.48 8.32
C LEU A 110 2.58 8.09 9.11
N ALA A 111 1.55 8.93 9.11
CA ALA A 111 0.30 8.66 9.82
C ALA A 111 -0.46 7.46 9.21
N MET A 112 -0.47 7.32 7.89
CA MET A 112 -1.10 6.19 7.20
C MET A 112 -0.35 4.88 7.42
N THR A 113 0.98 4.93 7.42
CA THR A 113 1.82 3.77 7.76
C THR A 113 1.56 3.35 9.21
N ALA A 114 1.55 4.29 10.15
CA ALA A 114 1.22 4.01 11.54
C ALA A 114 -0.18 3.36 11.70
N ASP A 115 -1.18 3.84 10.96
CA ASP A 115 -2.53 3.25 10.95
C ASP A 115 -2.52 1.79 10.45
N ALA A 116 -1.74 1.51 9.41
CA ALA A 116 -1.61 0.16 8.86
C ALA A 116 -0.92 -0.82 9.81
N LEU A 117 0.10 -0.35 10.53
CA LEU A 117 0.79 -1.11 11.58
C LEU A 117 -0.16 -1.44 12.73
N ASP A 118 -0.86 -0.43 13.26
CA ASP A 118 -1.72 -0.56 14.45
C ASP A 118 -2.95 -1.43 14.17
N ARG A 119 -3.65 -1.19 13.06
CA ARG A 119 -4.94 -1.85 12.79
C ARG A 119 -4.82 -3.22 12.14
N TYR A 120 -3.81 -3.41 11.28
CA TYR A 120 -3.71 -4.59 10.44
C TYR A 120 -2.44 -5.41 10.71
N GLY A 121 -1.56 -4.94 11.60
CA GLY A 121 -0.30 -5.64 11.91
C GLY A 121 0.69 -5.63 10.74
N ALA A 122 0.56 -4.66 9.81
CA ALA A 122 1.54 -4.47 8.76
C ALA A 122 2.91 -4.08 9.35
N LYS A 123 3.98 -4.32 8.60
CA LYS A 123 5.33 -3.90 8.97
C LYS A 123 5.85 -2.82 8.02
N PRO A 124 6.54 -1.80 8.52
CA PRO A 124 7.14 -0.79 7.66
C PRO A 124 8.26 -1.44 6.86
N TRP A 125 8.39 -1.08 5.59
CA TRP A 125 9.41 -1.62 4.71
C TRP A 125 10.16 -0.48 4.02
N LEU A 126 11.48 -0.42 4.20
CA LEU A 126 12.34 0.68 3.75
C LEU A 126 11.89 2.08 4.23
N MET A 127 11.30 2.16 5.41
CA MET A 127 10.83 3.41 6.01
C MET A 127 11.64 3.83 7.24
N SER A 128 12.94 3.55 7.31
CA SER A 128 13.79 4.07 8.41
C SER A 128 14.29 5.49 8.12
N ALA A 129 14.81 6.18 9.14
CA ALA A 129 15.53 7.45 8.99
C ALA A 129 16.68 7.32 7.97
N LYS A 130 17.40 6.20 8.03
CA LYS A 130 18.48 5.87 7.09
C LYS A 130 17.97 5.71 5.66
N ASP A 131 16.79 5.14 5.47
CA ASP A 131 16.19 5.01 4.15
C ASP A 131 15.75 6.38 3.61
N TYR A 132 15.12 7.20 4.45
CA TYR A 132 14.74 8.58 4.11
C TYR A 132 15.93 9.44 3.66
N GLU A 133 17.04 9.40 4.39
CA GLU A 133 18.24 10.19 4.10
C GLU A 133 18.90 9.83 2.75
N ARG A 134 18.72 8.59 2.30
CA ARG A 134 19.28 8.10 1.02
C ARG A 134 18.51 8.58 -0.19
N VAL A 135 17.24 8.97 -0.02
CA VAL A 135 16.38 9.34 -1.15
C VAL A 135 16.40 10.86 -1.35
N PRO A 136 16.79 11.38 -2.52
CA PRO A 136 16.71 12.80 -2.81
C PRO A 136 15.24 13.24 -2.87
N GLY A 137 14.99 14.49 -2.47
CA GLY A 137 13.67 15.10 -2.52
C GLY A 137 13.80 16.60 -2.70
N SER A 138 12.83 17.20 -3.37
CA SER A 138 12.81 18.63 -3.71
C SER A 138 11.54 19.34 -3.20
N LEU A 139 10.58 18.57 -2.69
CA LEU A 139 9.32 19.10 -2.18
C LEU A 139 9.49 19.51 -0.73
N LEU A 140 8.95 20.67 -0.36
CA LEU A 140 8.94 21.12 1.03
C LEU A 140 7.99 20.24 1.85
N LEU A 141 8.47 19.79 3.01
CA LEU A 141 7.65 19.12 3.99
C LEU A 141 6.64 20.11 4.59
N LYS A 142 5.36 19.74 4.60
CA LYS A 142 4.25 20.62 5.02
C LYS A 142 3.32 19.92 5.99
N GLY A 143 2.62 20.71 6.80
CA GLY A 143 1.62 20.23 7.75
C GLY A 143 2.19 19.96 9.14
N SER A 144 1.36 19.35 9.98
CA SER A 144 1.70 19.04 11.37
C SER A 144 2.62 17.83 11.47
N PRO A 145 3.73 17.91 12.21
CA PRO A 145 4.62 16.79 12.41
C PRO A 145 3.95 15.56 13.03
N VAL A 146 4.37 14.38 12.58
CA VAL A 146 3.92 13.07 13.09
C VAL A 146 5.17 12.30 13.55
N GLU A 147 5.13 11.78 14.77
CA GLU A 147 6.18 10.87 15.25
C GLU A 147 6.06 9.50 14.58
N SER A 148 7.19 8.86 14.32
CA SER A 148 7.22 7.51 13.76
C SER A 148 7.13 6.46 14.88
N LEU A 149 6.23 5.49 14.71
CA LEU A 149 6.04 4.40 15.68
C LEU A 149 7.11 3.29 15.57
N TRP A 150 7.86 3.27 14.47
CA TRP A 150 8.81 2.19 14.15
C TRP A 150 10.27 2.65 14.13
N ASP A 151 10.53 3.94 13.98
CA ASP A 151 11.86 4.53 14.01
C ASP A 151 11.81 5.94 14.62
N PRO A 152 12.23 6.12 15.88
CA PRO A 152 12.15 7.40 16.56
C PRO A 152 13.02 8.49 15.93
N GLU A 153 14.02 8.14 15.11
CA GLU A 153 14.90 9.10 14.46
C GLU A 153 14.30 9.67 13.17
N LEU A 154 13.32 8.98 12.57
CA LEU A 154 12.77 9.34 11.27
C LEU A 154 12.11 10.72 11.28
N ALA A 155 11.23 10.99 12.25
CA ALA A 155 10.55 12.27 12.34
C ALA A 155 11.53 13.43 12.61
N ALA A 156 12.60 13.18 13.37
CA ALA A 156 13.66 14.15 13.60
C ALA A 156 14.45 14.45 12.32
N ALA A 157 14.86 13.42 11.58
CA ALA A 157 15.53 13.57 10.29
C ALA A 157 14.66 14.35 9.28
N MET A 158 13.37 14.05 9.21
CA MET A 158 12.40 14.75 8.36
C MET A 158 12.25 16.24 8.73
N ARG A 159 12.19 16.57 10.02
CA ARG A 159 12.15 17.98 10.49
C ARG A 159 13.43 18.73 10.15
N GLN A 160 14.59 18.09 10.35
CA GLN A 160 15.89 18.70 10.10
C GLN A 160 16.08 18.99 8.62
N ARG A 161 15.71 18.04 7.76
CA ARG A 161 15.85 18.16 6.31
C ARG A 161 14.75 19.01 5.68
N GLY A 162 13.54 18.99 6.22
CA GLY A 162 12.40 19.78 5.76
C GLY A 162 11.88 19.37 4.37
N VAL A 163 12.12 18.14 3.94
CA VAL A 163 11.82 17.65 2.59
C VAL A 163 10.85 16.47 2.61
N ALA A 164 9.81 16.53 1.79
CA ALA A 164 8.94 15.41 1.50
C ALA A 164 9.49 14.55 0.34
N VAL A 165 9.31 13.23 0.42
CA VAL A 165 9.73 12.27 -0.61
C VAL A 165 8.59 11.31 -0.91
N HIS A 166 8.19 11.19 -2.17
CA HIS A 166 7.14 10.26 -2.58
C HIS A 166 7.70 8.85 -2.81
N GLU A 167 6.88 7.82 -2.60
CA GLU A 167 7.21 6.40 -2.80
C GLU A 167 7.50 6.02 -4.26
N GLY A 168 7.22 6.90 -5.22
CA GLY A 168 7.64 6.74 -6.62
C GLY A 168 9.02 7.35 -6.95
N GLY A 169 9.62 8.08 -6.00
CA GLY A 169 10.76 8.96 -6.24
C GLY A 169 10.32 10.35 -6.75
N GLY A 170 11.02 11.39 -6.30
CA GLY A 170 10.65 12.80 -6.51
C GLY A 170 10.39 13.19 -7.97
N ALA A 171 9.48 14.15 -8.14
CA ALA A 171 9.01 14.69 -9.42
C ALA A 171 10.13 14.95 -10.44
N GLY A 172 10.36 13.98 -11.32
CA GLY A 172 10.89 14.15 -12.65
C GLY A 172 9.86 13.57 -13.62
N GLN A 173 9.40 14.37 -14.58
CA GLN A 173 8.37 14.02 -15.56
C GLN A 173 8.83 12.95 -16.58
N ASP A 174 9.67 11.98 -16.18
CA ASP A 174 10.02 10.84 -17.00
C ASP A 174 9.23 9.63 -16.52
N HIS A 175 8.14 9.34 -17.23
CA HIS A 175 7.21 8.22 -17.01
C HIS A 175 7.87 6.83 -17.18
N ARG A 176 9.20 6.75 -17.22
CA ARG A 176 9.89 5.54 -17.65
C ARG A 176 10.36 4.59 -16.56
N ARG A 177 10.57 5.00 -15.30
CA ARG A 177 10.75 4.08 -14.13
C ARG A 177 10.56 4.83 -12.81
N PRO A 178 9.63 4.43 -11.92
CA PRO A 178 9.71 4.86 -10.53
C PRO A 178 11.02 4.31 -9.95
N ARG A 179 11.79 5.19 -9.30
CA ARG A 179 13.16 4.94 -8.88
C ARG A 179 13.26 4.52 -7.42
N VAL A 180 12.15 4.06 -6.84
CA VAL A 180 12.21 3.11 -5.72
C VAL A 180 12.56 1.78 -6.35
N SER A 181 13.64 1.16 -5.89
CA SER A 181 14.10 -0.11 -6.42
C SER A 181 12.98 -1.15 -6.26
N ILE A 182 12.19 -1.35 -7.32
CA ILE A 182 11.22 -2.44 -7.45
C ILE A 182 11.92 -3.79 -7.17
N GLU A 183 13.22 -3.86 -7.47
CA GLU A 183 14.13 -4.95 -7.08
C GLU A 183 14.15 -5.21 -5.56
N ALA A 184 14.02 -4.18 -4.73
CA ALA A 184 13.91 -4.36 -3.29
C ALA A 184 12.56 -4.98 -2.90
N PHE A 185 11.45 -4.64 -3.60
CA PHE A 185 10.13 -5.23 -3.34
C PHE A 185 10.13 -6.75 -3.63
N GLY A 186 10.95 -7.21 -4.59
CA GLY A 186 11.11 -8.63 -4.92
C GLY A 186 12.16 -9.40 -4.11
N ALA A 187 13.06 -8.74 -3.39
CA ALA A 187 14.23 -9.37 -2.77
C ALA A 187 14.08 -9.76 -1.29
N GLY A 188 12.98 -9.37 -0.62
CA GLY A 188 12.71 -9.86 0.72
C GLY A 188 12.08 -11.25 0.65
N GLY A 189 12.84 -12.31 0.91
CA GLY A 189 12.29 -13.61 1.31
C GLY A 189 12.17 -13.65 2.82
#